data_AF-A0A2S2NTW5-F1
#
_entry.id   AF-A0A2S2NTW5-F1
#
_cell.length_a   1.000
_cell.length_b   1.000
_cell.length_c   1.000
_cell.angle_alpha   90.00
_cell.angle_beta   90.00
_cell.angle_gamma   90.00
#
_symmetry.space_group_name_H-M   'P 1'
#
loop_
_entity.id
_entity.type
_entity.pdbx_description
1 polymer ?
#
loop_
_entity_poly.entity_id
_entity_poly.type
_entity_poly.pdbx_seq_one_letter_code
_entity_poly.pdbx_strand_id
1 'polypeptide(L)'
;MENYKYDIGTYIKKNKPEHLKDSDLADVLKNTWKPDKTYKFESKKFGNQLRMFNVSWFERWTWLAFSSIEKGAFCKFCVLFYKKEYAGKGMHSTPTSLVIQPFTNWKHAIEVFNMHQNTEYHKYSQLKVIEFLKIVDQKQNDVFVQLHKRNEKDIKKTGKT
;
A
#
# COMPACT_ATOMS: atom_id res chain seq x y z
N MET A 1 14.99 16.50 4.49
CA MET A 1 14.26 15.51 5.31
C MET A 1 13.47 14.65 4.36
N GLU A 2 13.83 13.38 4.19
CA GLU A 2 13.08 12.45 3.34
C GLU A 2 11.64 12.34 3.85
N ASN A 3 10.66 12.59 2.98
CA ASN A 3 9.26 12.53 3.37
C ASN A 3 8.81 11.06 3.48
N TYR A 4 8.93 10.50 4.68
CA TYR A 4 8.52 9.14 5.02
C TYR A 4 6.99 8.92 5.01
N LYS A 5 6.19 9.94 4.67
CA LYS A 5 4.73 9.83 4.55
C LYS A 5 4.30 8.67 3.67
N TYR A 6 5.05 8.37 2.60
CA TYR A 6 4.67 7.30 1.67
C TYR A 6 5.42 5.98 1.89
N ASP A 7 6.33 5.92 2.87
CA ASP A 7 6.99 4.69 3.26
C ASP A 7 5.99 3.75 3.94
N ILE A 8 5.88 2.51 3.45
CA ILE A 8 4.90 1.55 3.97
C ILE A 8 5.15 1.20 5.45
N GLY A 9 6.40 1.33 5.92
CA GLY A 9 6.80 1.13 7.31
C GLY A 9 6.14 2.11 8.27
N THR A 10 5.65 3.27 7.80
CA THR A 10 4.87 4.22 8.60
C THR A 10 3.48 3.67 8.96
N TYR A 11 2.97 2.68 8.24
CA TYR A 11 1.58 2.20 8.39
C TYR A 11 1.44 0.78 8.95
N ILE A 12 2.56 0.15 9.31
CA ILE A 12 2.52 -1.15 10.01
C ILE A 12 1.95 -0.96 11.41
N LYS A 13 1.35 -2.01 11.98
CA LYS A 13 0.54 -1.92 13.22
C LYS A 13 1.20 -1.14 14.37
N LYS A 14 2.53 -1.25 14.57
CA LYS A 14 3.26 -0.51 15.62
C LYS A 14 3.43 0.99 15.36
N ASN A 15 3.38 1.40 14.09
CA ASN A 15 3.64 2.76 13.64
C ASN A 15 2.37 3.44 13.07
N LYS A 16 1.26 2.70 12.93
CA LYS A 16 0.04 3.16 12.26
C LYS A 16 -0.59 4.34 13.01
N PRO A 17 -0.90 5.45 12.33
CA PRO A 17 -1.60 6.57 12.95
C PRO A 17 -2.95 6.16 13.55
N GLU A 18 -3.29 6.68 14.74
CA GLU A 18 -4.55 6.39 15.45
C GLU A 18 -5.79 6.76 14.62
N HIS A 19 -5.70 7.83 13.83
CA HIS A 19 -6.76 8.30 12.95
C HIS A 19 -6.25 8.49 11.53
N LEU A 20 -6.24 7.40 10.75
CA LEU A 20 -5.92 7.46 9.32
C LEU A 20 -7.18 7.77 8.52
N LYS A 21 -7.25 8.94 7.89
CA LYS A 21 -8.37 9.32 7.02
C LYS A 21 -8.32 8.53 5.71
N ASP A 22 -9.49 8.33 5.09
CA ASP A 22 -9.59 7.70 3.77
C ASP A 22 -8.72 8.43 2.72
N SER A 23 -8.63 9.76 2.76
CA SER A 23 -7.78 10.52 1.84
C SER A 23 -6.29 10.16 1.99
N ASP A 24 -5.80 10.06 3.22
CA ASP A 24 -4.41 9.69 3.49
C ASP A 24 -4.15 8.24 3.09
N LEU A 25 -5.12 7.35 3.35
CA LEU A 25 -5.04 5.96 2.94
C LEU A 25 -4.95 5.80 1.41
N ALA A 26 -5.78 6.56 0.68
CA ALA A 26 -5.75 6.60 -0.78
C ALA A 26 -4.42 7.15 -1.31
N ASP A 27 -3.92 8.24 -0.70
CA ASP A 27 -2.65 8.85 -1.05
C ASP A 27 -1.49 7.87 -0.88
N VAL A 28 -1.41 7.15 0.23
CA VAL A 28 -0.36 6.17 0.50
C VAL A 28 -0.42 5.01 -0.48
N LEU A 29 -1.62 4.57 -0.84
CA LEU A 29 -1.81 3.45 -1.76
C LEU A 29 -1.40 3.81 -3.19
N LYS A 30 -1.73 5.03 -3.63
CA LYS A 30 -1.39 5.57 -4.97
C LYS A 30 0.08 5.98 -5.06
N ASN A 31 0.63 6.58 -4.00
CA ASN A 31 1.96 7.19 -4.01
C ASN A 31 2.99 6.41 -3.18
N THR A 32 2.75 5.12 -2.89
CA THR A 32 3.64 4.29 -2.07
C THR A 32 5.09 4.49 -2.50
N TRP A 33 5.94 4.83 -1.53
CA TRP A 33 7.33 5.17 -1.78
C TRP A 33 8.03 4.04 -2.52
N LYS A 34 8.84 4.43 -3.49
CA LYS A 34 9.74 3.54 -4.21
C LYS A 34 11.15 4.13 -4.12
N PRO A 35 12.16 3.28 -3.91
CA PRO A 35 13.55 3.71 -3.96
C PRO A 35 13.87 4.27 -5.35
N ASP A 36 14.59 5.40 -5.39
CA ASP A 36 15.17 5.88 -6.63
C ASP A 36 16.38 5.03 -7.05
N LYS A 37 16.96 5.32 -8.22
CA LYS A 37 18.08 4.56 -8.80
C LYS A 37 19.37 4.63 -7.96
N THR A 38 19.49 5.59 -7.07
CA THR A 38 20.67 5.81 -6.21
C THR A 38 20.53 5.14 -4.84
N TYR A 39 19.33 4.68 -4.48
CA TYR A 39 19.10 3.99 -3.22
C TYR A 39 19.94 2.71 -3.12
N LYS A 40 20.70 2.59 -2.02
CA LYS A 40 21.56 1.43 -1.76
C LYS A 40 20.82 0.43 -0.87
N PHE A 41 20.45 -0.72 -1.45
CA PHE A 41 19.89 -1.82 -0.68
C PHE A 41 20.96 -2.53 0.15
N GLU A 42 20.61 -2.86 1.38
CA GLU A 42 21.46 -3.68 2.23
C GLU A 42 21.61 -5.09 1.65
N SER A 43 22.85 -5.49 1.42
CA SER A 43 23.19 -6.88 1.08
C SER A 43 23.28 -7.72 2.36
N LYS A 44 22.71 -8.92 2.30
CA LYS A 44 22.76 -9.90 3.38
C LYS A 44 23.34 -11.20 2.84
N LYS A 45 24.13 -11.89 3.68
CA LYS A 45 24.75 -13.16 3.33
C LYS A 45 23.75 -14.30 3.56
N PHE A 46 23.53 -15.11 2.54
CA PHE A 46 22.71 -16.32 2.59
C PHE A 46 23.56 -17.51 2.13
N GLY A 47 24.12 -18.25 3.08
CA GLY A 47 25.18 -19.22 2.78
C GLY A 47 26.40 -18.51 2.18
N ASN A 48 26.83 -18.91 0.99
CA ASN A 48 27.98 -18.31 0.31
C ASN A 48 27.62 -17.14 -0.62
N GLN A 49 26.35 -16.78 -0.73
CA GLN A 49 25.88 -15.77 -1.68
C GLN A 49 25.42 -14.50 -0.97
N LEU A 50 25.83 -13.35 -1.48
CA LEU A 50 25.28 -12.05 -1.08
C LEU A 50 24.01 -11.79 -1.89
N ARG A 51 22.92 -11.44 -1.20
CA ARG A 51 21.64 -11.12 -1.83
C ARG A 51 21.10 -9.82 -1.26
N MET A 52 20.37 -9.08 -2.08
CA MET A 52 19.67 -7.85 -1.70
C MET A 52 18.27 -7.86 -2.33
N PHE A 53 17.45 -6.88 -1.95
CA PHE A 53 16.15 -6.67 -2.60
C PHE A 53 16.34 -6.40 -4.10
N ASN A 54 15.52 -7.03 -4.94
CA ASN A 54 15.55 -6.79 -6.38
C ASN A 54 14.41 -5.86 -6.78
N VAL A 55 14.74 -4.68 -7.32
CA VAL A 55 13.78 -3.66 -7.76
C VAL A 55 12.82 -4.14 -8.85
N SER A 56 13.20 -5.11 -9.69
CA SER A 56 12.30 -5.67 -10.70
C SER A 56 11.10 -6.40 -10.10
N TRP A 57 11.17 -6.78 -8.82
CA TRP A 57 10.04 -7.38 -8.12
C TRP A 57 8.84 -6.44 -8.00
N PHE A 58 9.03 -5.12 -8.04
CA PHE A 58 7.90 -4.17 -8.06
C PHE A 58 7.01 -4.31 -9.30
N GLU A 59 7.60 -4.67 -10.44
CA GLU A 59 6.86 -4.85 -11.70
C GLU A 59 6.08 -6.16 -11.69
N ARG A 60 6.63 -7.19 -11.04
CA ARG A 60 6.02 -8.52 -10.95
C ARG A 60 4.92 -8.62 -9.89
N TRP A 61 5.07 -7.93 -8.76
CA TRP A 61 4.09 -7.93 -7.66
C TRP A 61 3.67 -6.51 -7.32
N THR A 62 2.57 -6.05 -7.89
CA THR A 62 2.07 -4.67 -7.74
C THR A 62 1.70 -4.27 -6.30
N TRP A 63 1.46 -5.27 -5.45
CA TRP A 63 1.21 -5.13 -4.01
C TRP A 63 2.48 -4.97 -3.18
N LEU A 64 3.65 -5.27 -3.75
CA LEU A 64 4.93 -5.21 -3.05
C LEU A 64 5.35 -3.76 -2.81
N ALA A 65 5.76 -3.48 -1.58
CA ALA A 65 6.33 -2.22 -1.17
C ALA A 65 7.62 -2.49 -0.39
N PHE A 66 8.61 -1.61 -0.51
CA PHE A 66 9.81 -1.64 0.32
C PHE A 66 9.72 -0.50 1.34
N SER A 67 10.12 -0.78 2.58
CA SER A 67 10.28 0.24 3.61
C SER A 67 11.76 0.53 3.81
N SER A 68 12.15 1.79 3.60
CA SER A 68 13.47 2.30 3.93
C SER A 68 13.69 2.40 5.44
N ILE A 69 12.61 2.57 6.22
CA ILE A 69 12.62 2.63 7.68
C ILE A 69 12.87 1.23 8.27
N GLU A 70 12.10 0.24 7.82
CA GLU A 70 12.15 -1.13 8.34
C GLU A 70 13.12 -2.03 7.56
N LYS A 71 13.80 -1.49 6.54
CA LYS A 71 14.80 -2.17 5.69
C LYS A 71 14.32 -3.50 5.11
N GLY A 72 13.08 -3.55 4.64
CA GLY A 72 12.54 -4.76 4.06
C GLY A 72 11.20 -4.61 3.36
N ALA A 73 10.73 -5.72 2.81
CA ALA A 73 9.54 -5.77 1.96
C ALA A 73 8.26 -6.01 2.75
N PHE A 74 7.18 -5.41 2.29
CA PHE A 74 5.82 -5.56 2.79
C PHE A 74 4.82 -5.72 1.65
N CYS A 75 3.64 -6.18 1.98
CA CYS A 75 2.46 -6.10 1.14
C CYS A 75 1.62 -4.90 1.56
N LYS A 76 1.58 -3.86 0.73
CA LYS A 76 0.86 -2.63 1.05
C LYS A 76 -0.66 -2.85 1.19
N PHE A 77 -1.22 -3.81 0.44
CA PHE A 77 -2.64 -4.14 0.55
C PHE A 77 -2.94 -4.75 1.92
N CYS A 78 -2.15 -5.75 2.34
CA CYS A 78 -2.33 -6.40 3.62
C CYS A 78 -2.03 -5.46 4.79
N VAL A 79 -0.94 -4.68 4.74
CA VAL A 79 -0.61 -3.70 5.81
C VAL A 79 -1.77 -2.74 6.07
N LEU A 80 -2.42 -2.28 5.00
CA LEU A 80 -3.43 -1.23 5.09
C LEU A 80 -4.85 -1.76 5.34
N PHE A 81 -5.22 -2.91 4.76
CA PHE A 81 -6.59 -3.42 4.74
C PHE A 81 -6.79 -4.76 5.45
N TYR A 82 -5.73 -5.42 5.91
CA TYR A 82 -5.90 -6.61 6.74
C TYR A 82 -6.57 -6.23 8.06
N LYS A 83 -7.66 -6.93 8.39
CA LYS A 83 -8.35 -6.84 9.66
C LYS A 83 -8.54 -8.24 10.22
N LYS A 84 -7.96 -8.49 11.40
CA LYS A 84 -8.00 -9.80 12.07
C LYS A 84 -9.42 -10.29 12.33
N GLU A 85 -10.38 -9.38 12.46
CA GLU A 85 -11.79 -9.63 12.76
C GLU A 85 -12.57 -10.21 11.57
N TYR A 86 -12.08 -9.99 10.35
CA TYR A 86 -12.68 -10.49 9.10
C TYR A 86 -11.93 -11.71 8.56
N ALA A 87 -10.95 -12.20 9.33
CA ALA A 87 -10.39 -13.52 9.19
C ALA A 87 -11.49 -14.53 9.56
N GLY A 88 -12.16 -15.13 8.57
CA GLY A 88 -13.14 -16.18 8.83
C GLY A 88 -12.57 -17.30 9.72
N LYS A 89 -13.44 -18.13 10.32
CA LYS A 89 -13.10 -19.22 11.25
C LYS A 89 -12.02 -20.21 10.77
N GLY A 90 -11.56 -20.14 9.51
CA GLY A 90 -10.50 -20.97 8.93
C GLY A 90 -9.13 -20.29 8.72
N MET A 91 -8.94 -19.02 9.06
CA MET A 91 -7.65 -18.34 8.84
C MET A 91 -6.74 -18.46 10.07
N HIS A 92 -6.19 -19.65 10.26
CA HIS A 92 -5.46 -20.04 11.47
C HIS A 92 -4.06 -19.42 11.65
N SER A 93 -3.57 -18.62 10.70
CA SER A 93 -2.27 -17.97 10.82
C SER A 93 -2.42 -16.45 10.78
N THR A 94 -2.00 -15.79 11.87
CA THR A 94 -1.75 -14.34 11.84
C THR A 94 -0.63 -14.08 10.83
N PRO A 95 -0.83 -13.20 9.84
CA PRO A 95 0.21 -12.92 8.85
C PRO A 95 1.36 -12.17 9.50
N THR A 96 2.50 -12.84 9.71
CA THR A 96 3.68 -12.22 10.33
C THR A 96 4.57 -11.56 9.27
N SER A 97 5.12 -12.35 8.35
CA SER A 97 5.98 -11.86 7.26
C SER A 97 5.17 -11.06 6.22
N LEU A 98 5.77 -10.00 5.67
CA LEU A 98 5.18 -9.05 4.70
C LEU A 98 4.04 -8.17 5.24
N VAL A 99 3.58 -8.37 6.48
CA VAL A 99 2.44 -7.61 7.03
C VAL A 99 2.78 -6.97 8.36
N ILE A 100 3.16 -7.78 9.36
CA ILE A 100 3.56 -7.28 10.69
C ILE A 100 5.07 -7.01 10.73
N GLN A 101 5.85 -7.87 10.07
CA GLN A 101 7.30 -7.79 10.02
C GLN A 101 7.81 -7.67 8.57
N PRO A 102 8.91 -6.93 8.35
CA PRO A 102 9.51 -6.82 7.04
C PRO A 102 10.05 -8.18 6.58
N PHE A 103 9.75 -8.55 5.34
CA PHE A 103 10.42 -9.66 4.70
C PHE A 103 11.81 -9.25 4.23
N THR A 104 12.83 -10.00 4.63
CA THR A 104 14.23 -9.73 4.26
C THR A 104 15.00 -10.96 3.79
N ASN A 105 14.37 -12.14 3.73
CA ASN A 105 15.01 -13.37 3.28
C ASN A 105 15.02 -13.46 1.75
N TRP A 106 15.93 -12.70 1.11
CA TRP A 106 16.02 -12.58 -0.34
C TRP A 106 16.28 -13.90 -1.08
N LYS A 107 16.77 -14.94 -0.39
CA LYS A 107 16.92 -16.28 -0.96
C LYS A 107 15.59 -16.91 -1.36
N HIS A 108 14.53 -16.69 -0.58
CA HIS A 108 13.21 -17.30 -0.77
C HIS A 108 12.16 -16.30 -1.26
N ALA A 109 12.57 -15.13 -1.75
CA ALA A 109 11.67 -14.03 -2.10
C ALA A 109 10.59 -14.45 -3.11
N ILE A 110 10.98 -15.05 -4.23
CA ILE A 110 10.04 -15.43 -5.31
C ILE A 110 9.00 -16.44 -4.79
N GLU A 111 9.46 -17.47 -4.08
CA GLU A 111 8.60 -18.50 -3.47
C GLU A 111 7.60 -17.88 -2.49
N VAL A 112 8.10 -17.08 -1.54
CA VAL A 112 7.27 -16.44 -0.52
C VAL A 112 6.29 -15.45 -1.12
N PHE A 113 6.68 -14.68 -2.13
CA PHE A 113 5.77 -13.72 -2.78
C PHE A 113 4.67 -14.43 -3.56
N ASN A 114 5.02 -15.52 -4.28
CA ASN A 114 4.04 -16.35 -4.97
C ASN A 114 3.07 -17.05 -3.99
N MET A 115 3.57 -17.54 -2.86
CA MET A 115 2.71 -18.11 -1.82
C MET A 115 1.81 -17.02 -1.21
N HIS A 116 2.37 -15.86 -0.86
CA HIS A 116 1.66 -14.76 -0.20
C HIS A 116 0.47 -14.27 -1.01
N GLN A 117 0.64 -13.99 -2.31
CA GLN A 117 -0.43 -13.47 -3.15
C GLN A 117 -1.62 -14.44 -3.30
N ASN A 118 -1.38 -15.74 -3.06
CA ASN A 118 -2.40 -16.77 -3.13
C ASN A 118 -3.12 -17.02 -1.81
N THR A 119 -2.69 -16.37 -0.72
CA THR A 119 -3.36 -16.51 0.59
C THR A 119 -4.72 -15.81 0.60
N GLU A 120 -5.65 -16.34 1.40
CA GLU A 120 -7.00 -15.79 1.50
C GLU A 120 -7.03 -14.36 2.05
N TYR A 121 -6.16 -14.03 3.02
CA TYR A 121 -6.07 -12.65 3.53
C TYR A 121 -5.54 -11.67 2.50
N HIS A 122 -4.65 -12.11 1.61
CA HIS A 122 -4.17 -11.27 0.52
C HIS A 122 -5.30 -10.96 -0.45
N LYS A 123 -6.00 -12.00 -0.93
CA LYS A 123 -7.14 -11.85 -1.85
C LYS A 123 -8.22 -10.95 -1.25
N TYR A 124 -8.55 -11.14 0.04
CA TYR A 124 -9.47 -10.27 0.76
C TYR A 124 -8.99 -8.81 0.79
N SER A 125 -7.73 -8.58 1.19
CA SER A 125 -7.17 -7.23 1.25
C SER A 125 -7.15 -6.56 -0.12
N GLN A 126 -6.85 -7.32 -1.18
CA GLN A 126 -6.88 -6.84 -2.55
C GLN A 126 -8.30 -6.45 -2.99
N LEU A 127 -9.31 -7.26 -2.68
CA LEU A 127 -10.72 -6.91 -2.94
C LEU A 127 -11.11 -5.61 -2.23
N LYS A 128 -10.71 -5.45 -0.96
CA LYS A 128 -10.98 -4.22 -0.20
C LYS A 128 -10.31 -3.00 -0.78
N VAL A 129 -9.08 -3.13 -1.27
CA VAL A 129 -8.39 -2.05 -2.00
C VAL A 129 -9.16 -1.65 -3.26
N ILE A 130 -9.64 -2.61 -4.04
CA ILE A 130 -10.40 -2.36 -5.27
C ILE A 130 -11.73 -1.64 -4.95
N GLU A 131 -12.48 -2.12 -3.96
CA GLU A 131 -13.72 -1.49 -3.50
C GLU A 131 -13.47 -0.06 -3.01
N PHE A 132 -12.44 0.12 -2.19
CA PHE A 132 -12.06 1.40 -1.63
C PHE A 132 -11.70 2.43 -2.71
N LEU A 133 -10.84 2.06 -3.68
CA LEU A 133 -10.44 2.96 -4.76
C LEU A 133 -11.63 3.38 -5.64
N LYS A 134 -12.58 2.46 -5.89
CA LYS A 134 -13.82 2.80 -6.62
C LYS A 134 -14.64 3.86 -5.89
N ILE A 135 -14.81 3.72 -4.57
CA ILE A 135 -15.55 4.68 -3.74
C ILE A 135 -14.85 6.05 -3.73
N VAL A 136 -13.52 6.05 -3.59
CA VAL A 136 -12.73 7.29 -3.57
C VAL A 136 -12.84 8.03 -4.91
N ASP A 137 -12.68 7.33 -6.04
CA ASP A 137 -12.79 7.95 -7.37
C ASP A 137 -14.23 8.45 -7.66
N GLN A 138 -15.26 7.71 -7.28
CA GLN A 138 -16.66 8.15 -7.41
C GLN A 138 -16.93 9.44 -6.61
N LYS A 139 -16.51 9.49 -5.34
CA LYS A 139 -16.66 10.68 -4.50
C LYS A 139 -15.95 11.91 -5.11
N GLN A 140 -14.76 11.71 -5.69
CA GLN A 140 -14.03 12.80 -6.37
C GLN A 140 -14.80 13.34 -7.57
N ASN A 141 -15.40 12.46 -8.38
CA ASN A 141 -16.22 12.86 -9.52
C ASN A 141 -17.48 13.62 -9.10
N ASP A 142 -18.17 13.16 -8.05
CA ASP A 142 -19.38 13.82 -7.56
C ASP A 142 -19.10 15.25 -7.07
N VAL A 143 -17.98 15.45 -6.36
CA VAL A 143 -17.55 16.79 -5.91
C VAL A 143 -17.26 17.70 -7.10
N PHE A 144 -16.56 17.20 -8.13
CA PHE A 144 -16.27 17.96 -9.33
C PHE A 144 -17.56 18.39 -10.07
N VAL A 145 -18.50 17.46 -10.25
CA VAL A 145 -19.81 17.74 -10.89
C VAL A 145 -20.59 18.79 -10.11
N GLN A 146 -20.60 18.71 -8.78
CA GLN A 146 -21.30 19.69 -7.94
C GLN A 146 -20.67 21.10 -8.04
N LEU A 147 -19.33 21.19 -8.06
CA LEU A 147 -18.62 22.45 -8.26
C LEU A 147 -18.91 23.06 -9.64
N HIS A 148 -18.89 22.25 -10.70
CA HIS A 148 -19.21 22.73 -12.06
C HIS A 148 -20.63 23.29 -12.14
N LYS A 149 -21.63 22.56 -11.60
CA LYS A 149 -23.02 23.03 -11.55
C LYS A 149 -23.19 24.32 -10.75
N ARG A 150 -22.40 24.53 -9.68
CA ARG A 150 -22.40 25.77 -8.90
C ARG A 150 -21.82 26.92 -9.71
N ASN A 151 -20.66 26.73 -10.32
CA ASN A 151 -20.00 27.74 -11.15
C ASN A 151 -20.88 28.18 -12.34
N GLU A 152 -21.55 27.24 -13.01
CA GLU A 152 -22.51 27.56 -14.09
C GLU A 152 -23.70 28.41 -13.60
N LYS A 153 -24.22 28.14 -12.40
CA LYS A 153 -25.31 28.94 -11.81
C LYS A 153 -24.85 30.34 -11.45
N ASP A 154 -23.63 30.49 -10.96
CA ASP A 154 -23.08 31.79 -10.56
C ASP A 154 -22.78 32.66 -11.79
N ILE A 155 -22.23 32.09 -12.87
CA ILE A 155 -22.02 32.76 -14.16
C ILE A 155 -23.35 33.29 -14.75
N LYS A 156 -24.41 32.47 -14.71
CA LYS A 156 -25.75 32.87 -15.21
C LYS A 156 -26.40 33.98 -14.38
N LYS A 157 -26.01 34.16 -13.12
CA LYS A 157 -26.52 35.24 -12.25
C LYS A 157 -25.80 36.57 -12.48
N THR A 158 -24.49 36.54 -12.74
CA THR A 158 -23.68 37.75 -12.99
C THR A 158 -23.83 38.34 -14.40
N GLY A 159 -24.28 37.56 -15.39
CA GLY A 159 -24.50 38.04 -16.76
C GLY A 159 -25.87 38.70 -17.03
N LYS A 160 -26.64 39.03 -15.98
CA LYS A 160 -28.02 39.55 -16.07
C LYS A 160 -28.21 40.96 -15.50
N THR A 161 -27.13 41.67 -15.21
CA THR A 161 -27.07 43.09 -14.83
C THR A 161 -26.48 43.90 -15.97
#